data_AF-A0A8B2XSJ1-F1
#
_entry.id   AF-A0A8B2XSJ1-F1
#
_cell.length_a   1.000
_cell.length_b   1.000
_cell.length_c   1.000
_cell.angle_alpha   90.00
_cell.angle_beta   90.00
_cell.angle_gamma   90.00
#
_symmetry.space_group_name_H-M   'P 1'
#
loop_
_entity.id
_entity.type
_entity.pdbx_description
1 polymer ?
#
loop_
_entity_poly.entity_id
_entity_poly.type
_entity_poly.pdbx_seq_one_letter_code
_entity_poly.pdbx_strand_id
1 'polypeptide(L)'
;MYSYHEVEAIKTNLEWIVNQLTFKQSSPSGTDLKALFDLLELIQSYEMLLDLIRDFGTDVIDTHIAEGLAVTEKLIAKVKRSAHAM
;
A
#
# COMPACT_ATOMS: atom_id res chain seq x y z
N MET A 1 -12.04 12.39 5.54
CA MET A 1 -10.71 12.28 6.20
C MET A 1 -10.53 10.81 6.50
N TYR A 2 -9.37 10.23 6.18
CA TYR A 2 -9.14 8.80 6.40
C TYR A 2 -9.14 8.49 7.90
N SER A 3 -9.65 7.31 8.25
CA SER A 3 -9.62 6.72 9.57
C SER A 3 -8.50 5.68 9.68
N TYR A 4 -8.16 5.28 10.91
CA TYR A 4 -7.20 4.19 11.17
C TYR A 4 -7.54 2.94 10.34
N HIS A 5 -8.81 2.52 10.35
CA HIS A 5 -9.25 1.32 9.64
C HIS A 5 -9.16 1.44 8.12
N GLU A 6 -9.38 2.64 7.56
CA GLU A 6 -9.21 2.84 6.12
C GLU A 6 -7.72 2.78 5.74
N VAL A 7 -6.82 3.37 6.53
CA VAL A 7 -5.37 3.27 6.31
C VAL A 7 -4.88 1.82 6.47
N GLU A 8 -5.39 1.10 7.48
CA GLU A 8 -5.10 -0.31 7.72
C GLU A 8 -5.54 -1.17 6.53
N ALA A 9 -6.75 -0.94 6.00
CA ALA A 9 -7.24 -1.63 4.82
C ALA A 9 -6.36 -1.37 3.59
N ILE A 10 -5.86 -0.15 3.39
CA ILE A 10 -4.92 0.14 2.29
C ILE A 10 -3.62 -0.66 2.48
N LYS A 11 -3.05 -0.68 3.70
CA LYS A 11 -1.84 -1.47 4.01
C LYS A 11 -2.03 -2.95 3.72
N THR A 12 -3.11 -3.56 4.22
CA THR A 12 -3.41 -4.99 3.98
C THR A 12 -3.54 -5.31 2.49
N ASN A 13 -4.07 -4.37 1.69
CA ASN A 13 -4.12 -4.54 0.24
C ASN A 13 -2.74 -4.48 -0.42
N LEU A 14 -1.83 -3.64 0.07
CA LEU A 14 -0.44 -3.61 -0.39
C LEU A 14 0.30 -4.92 -0.05
N GLU A 15 0.12 -5.43 1.17
CA GLU A 15 0.67 -6.74 1.59
C GLU A 15 0.16 -7.87 0.69
N TRP A 16 -1.13 -7.84 0.34
CA TRP A 16 -1.70 -8.78 -0.62
C TRP A 16 -1.02 -8.68 -2.00
N ILE A 17 -0.77 -7.47 -2.52
CA ILE A 17 -0.06 -7.27 -3.81
C ILE A 17 1.37 -7.85 -3.74
N VAL A 18 2.11 -7.57 -2.67
CA VAL A 18 3.47 -8.10 -2.46
C VAL A 18 3.48 -9.63 -2.46
N ASN A 19 2.51 -10.26 -1.79
CA ASN A 19 2.37 -11.71 -1.78
C ASN A 19 2.07 -12.27 -3.18
N GLN A 20 1.25 -11.59 -3.98
CA GLN A 20 0.98 -11.98 -5.37
C GLN A 20 2.22 -11.87 -6.26
N LEU A 21 3.02 -10.81 -6.13
CA LEU A 21 4.25 -10.62 -6.91
C LEU A 21 5.29 -11.68 -6.57
N THR A 22 5.50 -11.94 -5.28
CA THR A 22 6.43 -12.96 -4.79
C THR A 22 6.05 -14.36 -5.28
N PHE A 23 4.76 -14.70 -5.29
CA PHE A 23 4.30 -16.02 -5.74
C PHE A 23 4.42 -16.21 -7.25
N LYS A 24 4.19 -15.16 -8.05
CA LYS A 24 4.16 -15.25 -9.52
C LYS A 24 5.54 -15.25 -10.18
N GLN A 25 6.60 -14.82 -9.49
CA GLN A 25 7.90 -14.60 -10.10
C GLN A 25 8.86 -15.77 -9.84
N SER A 26 8.96 -16.68 -10.80
CA SER A 26 9.97 -17.76 -10.80
C SER A 26 11.38 -17.26 -11.11
N SER A 27 11.52 -16.10 -11.79
CA SER A 27 12.79 -15.40 -12.00
C SER A 27 12.56 -13.89 -12.17
N PRO A 28 12.64 -13.10 -11.09
CA PRO A 28 12.31 -11.67 -11.13
C PRO A 28 13.37 -10.86 -11.87
N SER A 29 12.94 -9.91 -12.69
CA SER A 29 13.85 -8.94 -13.32
C SER A 29 14.33 -7.89 -12.30
N GLY A 30 15.36 -7.11 -12.65
CA GLY A 30 15.80 -5.99 -11.81
C GLY A 30 14.70 -4.95 -11.57
N THR A 31 13.83 -4.72 -12.55
CA THR A 31 12.67 -3.83 -12.42
C THR A 31 11.62 -4.41 -11.47
N ASP A 32 11.38 -5.72 -11.53
CA ASP A 32 10.45 -6.41 -10.63
C ASP A 32 10.93 -6.34 -9.18
N LEU A 33 12.22 -6.58 -8.94
CA LEU A 33 12.82 -6.47 -7.61
C LEU A 33 12.72 -5.05 -7.07
N LYS A 34 12.99 -4.03 -7.90
CA LYS A 34 12.83 -2.63 -7.49
C LYS A 34 11.38 -2.34 -7.09
N ALA A 35 10.41 -2.75 -7.90
CA ALA A 35 8.99 -2.55 -7.60
C ALA A 35 8.57 -3.25 -6.29
N LEU A 36 9.11 -4.45 -6.03
CA LEU A 36 8.89 -5.17 -4.78
C LEU A 36 9.45 -4.38 -3.58
N PHE A 37 10.68 -3.87 -3.66
CA PHE A 37 11.28 -3.06 -2.59
C PHE A 37 10.52 -1.76 -2.35
N ASP A 38 10.14 -1.04 -3.43
CA ASP A 38 9.36 0.18 -3.32
C ASP A 38 8.00 -0.08 -2.61
N LEU A 39 7.36 -1.22 -2.87
CA LEU A 39 6.11 -1.61 -2.20
C LEU A 39 6.32 -1.98 -0.73
N LEU A 40 7.43 -2.65 -0.38
CA LEU A 40 7.76 -2.97 1.00
C LEU A 40 8.05 -1.70 1.82
N GLU A 41 8.77 -0.73 1.25
CA GLU A 41 9.01 0.58 1.87
C GLU A 41 7.70 1.35 2.07
N LEU A 42 6.79 1.29 1.09
CA LEU A 42 5.47 1.88 1.22
C LEU A 42 4.66 1.24 2.36
N ILE A 43 4.68 -0.09 2.50
CA ILE A 43 4.01 -0.79 3.61
C ILE A 43 4.56 -0.33 4.96
N GLN A 44 5.88 -0.24 5.12
CA GLN A 44 6.51 0.25 6.36
C GLN A 44 6.11 1.69 6.68
N SER A 45 5.98 2.54 5.65
CA SER A 45 5.50 3.92 5.83
C SER A 45 4.04 3.96 6.35
N TYR A 46 3.20 3.02 5.90
CA TYR A 46 1.82 2.90 6.40
C TYR A 46 1.77 2.37 7.83
N GLU A 47 2.67 1.47 8.22
CA GLU A 47 2.79 1.03 9.63
C GLU A 47 3.14 2.20 10.53
N MET A 48 4.09 3.03 10.12
CA MET A 48 4.47 4.24 10.83
C MET A 48 3.29 5.23 10.92
N LEU A 49 2.53 5.40 9.83
CA LEU A 49 1.33 6.24 9.84
C LEU A 49 0.25 5.70 10.78
N LEU A 50 0.04 4.38 10.83
CA LEU A 50 -0.91 3.75 11.75
C LEU A 50 -0.50 3.93 13.21
N ASP A 51 0.79 3.81 13.53
CA ASP A 51 1.32 4.12 14.86
C ASP A 51 1.07 5.59 15.21
N LEU A 52 1.31 6.52 14.28
CA LEU A 52 1.02 7.94 14.49
C LEU A 52 -0.49 8.21 14.70
N ILE A 53 -1.36 7.57 13.92
CA ILE A 53 -2.82 7.71 14.10
C ILE A 53 -3.26 7.15 15.45
N ARG A 54 -2.68 6.02 15.89
CA ARG A 54 -2.96 5.43 17.20
C ARG A 54 -2.56 6.38 18.34
N ASP A 55 -1.39 6.99 18.23
CA ASP A 55 -0.80 7.76 19.32
C ASP A 55 -1.28 9.22 19.35
N PHE A 56 -1.63 9.80 18.20
CA PHE A 56 -1.98 11.23 18.05
C PHE A 56 -3.34 11.49 17.38
N GLY A 57 -4.08 10.46 17.00
CA GLY A 57 -5.37 10.58 16.30
C GLY A 57 -5.23 10.89 14.81
N THR A 58 -6.37 11.01 14.12
CA THR A 58 -6.42 11.18 12.66
C THR A 58 -5.93 12.53 12.16
N ASP A 59 -5.67 13.50 13.05
CA ASP A 59 -5.20 14.84 12.69
C ASP A 59 -3.78 14.84 12.10
N VAL A 60 -3.03 13.74 12.27
CA VAL A 60 -1.74 13.53 11.60
C VAL A 60 -1.90 13.37 10.09
N ILE A 61 -3.10 13.09 9.59
CA ILE A 61 -3.40 12.92 8.17
C ILE A 61 -3.72 14.30 7.59
N ASP A 62 -2.67 14.98 7.15
CA ASP A 62 -2.82 16.23 6.41
C ASP A 62 -3.30 15.99 4.96
N THR A 63 -3.41 17.08 4.20
CA THR A 63 -3.87 17.02 2.80
C THR A 63 -2.92 16.21 1.91
N HIS A 64 -1.61 16.30 2.11
CA HIS A 64 -0.63 15.59 1.29
C HIS A 64 -0.64 14.08 1.60
N ILE A 65 -0.79 13.71 2.86
CA ILE A 65 -0.94 12.31 3.27
C ILE A 65 -2.23 11.75 2.69
N ALA A 66 -3.34 12.48 2.79
CA ALA A 66 -4.61 12.06 2.19
C ALA A 66 -4.53 11.89 0.67
N GLU A 67 -3.83 12.77 -0.04
CA GLU A 67 -3.56 12.63 -1.47
C GLU A 67 -2.73 11.38 -1.78
N GLY A 68 -1.69 11.11 -0.98
CA GLY A 68 -0.87 9.91 -1.10
C GLY A 68 -1.68 8.62 -0.90
N LEU A 69 -2.54 8.57 0.12
CA LEU A 69 -3.46 7.47 0.38
C LEU A 69 -4.38 7.22 -0.84
N ALA A 70 -4.96 8.28 -1.41
CA ALA A 70 -5.83 8.19 -2.57
C ALA A 70 -5.11 7.71 -3.85
N VAL A 71 -3.84 8.08 -4.04
CA VAL A 71 -3.01 7.58 -5.14
C VAL A 71 -2.77 6.07 -4.98
N THR A 72 -2.47 5.63 -3.77
CA THR A 72 -2.26 4.21 -3.47
C THR A 72 -3.54 3.40 -3.69
N GLU A 73 -4.71 3.90 -3.29
CA GLU A 73 -5.99 3.24 -3.57
C GLU A 73 -6.25 3.07 -5.07
N LYS A 74 -5.93 4.09 -5.88
CA LYS A 74 -6.04 4.00 -7.35
C LYS A 74 -5.11 2.93 -7.92
N LEU A 75 -3.88 2.82 -7.40
CA LEU A 75 -2.95 1.75 -7.78
C LEU A 75 -3.52 0.37 -7.42
N ILE A 76 -4.00 0.19 -6.18
CA ILE A 76 -4.59 -1.07 -5.71
C ILE A 76 -5.78 -1.46 -6.58
N ALA A 77 -6.69 -0.52 -6.86
CA ALA A 77 -7.86 -0.77 -7.70
C ALA A 77 -7.44 -1.22 -9.11
N LYS A 78 -6.41 -0.60 -9.70
CA LYS A 78 -5.86 -1.00 -11.00
C LYS A 78 -5.31 -2.42 -10.96
N VAL A 79 -4.49 -2.75 -9.95
CA VAL A 79 -3.89 -4.09 -9.81
C VAL A 79 -4.95 -5.16 -9.60
N LYS A 80 -5.93 -4.91 -8.72
CA LYS A 80 -7.03 -5.85 -8.47
C LYS A 80 -7.86 -6.10 -9.73
N ARG A 81 -8.21 -5.07 -10.50
CA ARG A 81 -8.95 -5.25 -11.77
C ARG A 81 -8.17 -6.13 -12.75
N SER A 82 -6.86 -5.91 -12.89
CA SER A 82 -6.02 -6.76 -13.74
C SER A 82 -5.95 -8.20 -13.23
N ALA A 83 -5.92 -8.43 -11.92
CA ALA A 83 -5.90 -9.76 -11.33
C ALA A 83 -7.24 -10.51 -11.50
N HIS A 84 -8.37 -9.82 -11.51
CA HIS A 84 -9.69 -10.42 -11.78
C HIS A 84 -9.96 -10.64 -13.28
N ALA A 85 -9.20 -9.96 -14.15
CA ALA A 85 -9.31 -10.10 -15.59
C ALA A 85 -8.44 -11.25 -16.16
N MET A 86 -7.58 -11.85 -15.34
CA MET A 86 -6.77 -13.05 -15.64
C MET A 86 -7.46 -14.30 -15.13
#